data_AF-A0A5R9R7I6-F1
#
_entry.id   AF-A0A5R9R7I6-F1
#
_cell.length_a   1.000
_cell.length_b   1.000
_cell.length_c   1.000
_cell.angle_alpha   90.00
_cell.angle_beta   90.00
_cell.angle_gamma   90.00
#
_symmetry.space_group_name_H-M   'P 1'
#
loop_
_entity.id
_entity.type
_entity.pdbx_description
1 polymer ?
#
loop_
_entity_poly.entity_id
_entity_poly.type
_entity_poly.pdbx_seq_one_letter_code
_entity_poly.pdbx_strand_id
1 'polypeptide(L)'
;MIISPPFIPAPIAGETDEAFVERAMPGGQPGDGAFPLSFDLNWHGGMHLSAPRENGQPLPVRAIADGKLVYFRAPTAKTNDEFHALKYRTPQSVDDGWTDNGCLVLRHETEIGEGERGQVVFFSIYMHLSKINIANPQINQRIYRKDSIGEAGQIYGSAGKIHFEIIADDSQIAHLTGRQQRDLDYQAQDGRTDSCWGDMYFFVPAPVQGYASPPNNFAQPTNPSALSFQSPSFPPRLVRRERKVHFAGRSHLADRRIPAGNRRRNEQGPDRAHAL
;
A
#
# COMPACT_ATOMS: atom_id res chain seq x y z
N MET A 1 5.33 7.38 -1.49
CA MET A 1 4.55 6.13 -1.31
C MET A 1 5.35 5.19 -0.44
N ILE A 2 4.82 4.65 0.66
CA ILE A 2 5.53 3.74 1.61
C ILE A 2 5.57 2.29 1.08
N ILE A 3 4.56 1.92 0.30
CA ILE A 3 4.42 0.62 -0.34
C ILE A 3 4.72 0.79 -1.84
N SER A 4 5.37 -0.15 -2.51
CA SER A 4 5.48 -0.22 -3.97
C SER A 4 4.75 -1.45 -4.51
N PRO A 5 4.43 -1.49 -5.80
CA PRO A 5 4.10 -2.75 -6.47
C PRO A 5 5.18 -3.83 -6.28
N PRO A 6 4.81 -5.13 -6.32
CA PRO A 6 5.74 -6.25 -6.22
C PRO A 6 6.57 -6.47 -7.49
N PHE A 7 6.20 -5.88 -8.63
CA PHE A 7 7.06 -5.76 -9.81
C PHE A 7 7.36 -4.29 -10.07
N ILE A 8 8.53 -3.97 -10.63
CA ILE A 8 8.93 -2.58 -10.87
C ILE A 8 9.37 -2.45 -12.33
N PRO A 9 8.44 -2.16 -13.25
CA PRO A 9 8.78 -1.87 -14.64
C PRO A 9 9.58 -0.58 -14.77
N ALA A 10 10.30 -0.45 -15.88
CA ALA A 10 10.99 0.74 -16.30
C ALA A 10 9.99 1.90 -16.41
N PRO A 11 10.30 3.07 -15.83
CA PRO A 11 9.44 4.24 -15.93
C PRO A 11 9.23 4.66 -17.38
N ILE A 12 8.01 5.04 -17.73
CA ILE A 12 7.69 5.69 -19.02
C ILE A 12 7.53 7.20 -18.77
N ALA A 13 8.17 8.02 -19.61
CA ALA A 13 8.08 9.47 -19.47
C ALA A 13 6.64 9.97 -19.68
N GLY A 14 6.11 10.74 -18.73
CA GLY A 14 4.74 11.26 -18.76
C GLY A 14 3.65 10.27 -18.36
N GLU A 15 4.02 9.06 -17.91
CA GLU A 15 3.08 8.07 -17.37
C GLU A 15 2.48 8.55 -16.04
N THR A 16 1.19 8.28 -15.82
CA THR A 16 0.54 8.57 -14.53
C THR A 16 0.87 7.48 -13.51
N ASP A 17 0.71 7.78 -12.22
CA ASP A 17 0.93 6.79 -11.16
C ASP A 17 0.00 5.58 -11.33
N GLU A 18 -1.25 5.79 -11.76
CA GLU A 18 -2.22 4.72 -12.02
C GLU A 18 -1.76 3.81 -13.17
N ALA A 19 -1.33 4.38 -14.30
CA ALA A 19 -0.84 3.61 -15.44
C ALA A 19 0.42 2.81 -15.09
N PHE A 20 1.31 3.39 -14.28
CA PHE A 20 2.48 2.68 -13.75
C PHE A 20 2.07 1.47 -12.89
N VAL A 21 1.11 1.64 -11.98
CA VAL A 21 0.62 0.56 -11.12
C VAL A 21 -0.05 -0.55 -11.93
N GLU A 22 -0.86 -0.21 -12.94
CA GLU A 22 -1.49 -1.19 -13.83
C GLU A 22 -0.45 -2.05 -14.57
N ARG A 23 0.62 -1.42 -15.08
CA ARG A 23 1.74 -2.14 -15.72
C ARG A 23 2.58 -2.94 -14.73
N ALA A 24 2.66 -2.51 -13.48
CA ALA A 24 3.43 -3.16 -12.43
C ALA A 24 2.68 -4.31 -11.74
N MET A 25 1.35 -4.37 -11.85
CA MET A 25 0.51 -5.38 -11.23
C MET A 25 -0.54 -5.93 -12.20
N PRO A 26 -0.17 -6.41 -13.40
CA PRO A 26 -1.14 -6.94 -14.34
C PRO A 26 -1.68 -8.27 -13.79
N GLY A 27 -3.01 -8.43 -13.76
CA GLY A 27 -3.64 -9.63 -13.23
C GLY A 27 -5.00 -9.35 -12.62
N GLY A 28 -5.42 -10.20 -11.67
CA GLY A 28 -6.66 -10.02 -10.91
C GLY A 28 -7.93 -10.10 -11.74
N GLN A 29 -7.90 -10.78 -12.89
CA GLN A 29 -9.10 -10.95 -13.71
C GLN A 29 -10.05 -11.96 -13.07
N PRO A 30 -11.38 -11.74 -13.10
CA PRO A 30 -12.35 -12.71 -12.60
C PRO A 30 -12.12 -14.10 -13.21
N GLY A 31 -12.05 -15.13 -12.35
CA GLY A 31 -11.74 -16.50 -12.77
C GLY A 31 -10.25 -16.84 -12.86
N ASP A 32 -9.34 -15.86 -12.76
CA ASP A 32 -7.88 -16.03 -12.74
C ASP A 32 -7.27 -15.45 -11.46
N GLY A 33 -7.88 -15.74 -10.31
CA GLY A 33 -7.37 -15.32 -9.00
C GLY A 33 -7.64 -13.84 -8.70
N ALA A 34 -8.85 -13.35 -8.96
CA ALA A 34 -9.26 -11.99 -8.56
C ALA A 34 -9.55 -11.89 -7.06
N PHE A 35 -9.28 -10.73 -6.46
CA PHE A 35 -9.74 -10.37 -5.12
C PHE A 35 -11.12 -9.68 -5.19
N PRO A 36 -12.04 -9.88 -4.23
CA PRO A 36 -12.03 -10.86 -3.14
C PRO A 36 -12.67 -12.21 -3.53
N LEU A 37 -13.25 -12.31 -4.73
CA LEU A 37 -13.95 -13.48 -5.24
C LEU A 37 -13.35 -13.89 -6.59
N SER A 38 -13.09 -15.18 -6.75
CA SER A 38 -12.49 -15.75 -7.94
C SER A 38 -13.41 -16.82 -8.57
N PHE A 39 -12.82 -17.81 -9.25
CA PHE A 39 -13.52 -18.92 -9.88
C PHE A 39 -14.50 -19.62 -8.91
N ASP A 40 -15.69 -19.92 -9.39
CA ASP A 40 -16.82 -20.48 -8.62
C ASP A 40 -17.25 -19.68 -7.39
N LEU A 41 -17.08 -18.35 -7.41
CA LEU A 41 -17.39 -17.45 -6.29
C LEU A 41 -16.63 -17.81 -5.00
N ASN A 42 -15.52 -18.53 -5.12
CA ASN A 42 -14.68 -18.84 -3.99
C ASN A 42 -13.97 -17.57 -3.51
N TRP A 43 -13.90 -17.42 -2.18
CA TRP A 43 -13.13 -16.37 -1.55
C TRP A 43 -11.64 -16.52 -1.90
N HIS A 44 -10.98 -15.39 -2.15
CA HIS A 44 -9.59 -15.30 -2.55
C HIS A 44 -8.90 -14.17 -1.77
N GLY A 45 -7.93 -14.52 -0.91
CA GLY A 45 -7.30 -13.60 0.05
C GLY A 45 -6.39 -12.52 -0.53
N GLY A 46 -6.07 -12.62 -1.83
CA GLY A 46 -5.31 -11.63 -2.57
C GLY A 46 -5.57 -11.74 -4.05
N MET A 47 -4.54 -11.58 -4.87
CA MET A 47 -4.70 -11.70 -6.32
C MET A 47 -3.56 -12.43 -7.00
N HIS A 48 -3.85 -13.11 -8.10
CA HIS A 48 -2.82 -13.55 -9.02
C HIS A 48 -2.33 -12.38 -9.86
N LEU A 49 -1.02 -12.21 -9.90
CA LEU A 49 -0.32 -11.23 -10.74
C LEU A 49 0.55 -11.95 -11.74
N SER A 50 0.58 -11.44 -12.96
CA SER A 50 1.55 -11.83 -13.98
C SER A 50 2.78 -10.93 -13.88
N ALA A 51 3.97 -11.52 -13.92
CA ALA A 51 5.21 -10.76 -13.99
C ALA A 51 5.26 -10.00 -15.32
N PRO A 52 5.34 -8.65 -15.29
CA PRO A 52 5.60 -7.88 -16.50
C PRO A 52 6.93 -8.33 -17.11
N ARG A 53 7.08 -8.14 -18.41
CA ARG A 53 8.29 -8.55 -19.14
C ARG A 53 9.07 -7.34 -19.64
N GLU A 54 10.38 -7.40 -19.49
CA GLU A 54 11.34 -6.46 -20.08
C GLU A 54 12.41 -7.22 -20.84
N ASN A 55 12.66 -6.81 -22.09
CA ASN A 55 13.58 -7.50 -22.98
C ASN A 55 13.32 -9.01 -23.08
N GLY A 56 12.04 -9.40 -23.06
CA GLY A 56 11.58 -10.79 -23.11
C GLY A 56 11.64 -11.56 -21.78
N GLN A 57 12.26 -11.01 -20.74
CA GLN A 57 12.41 -11.65 -19.43
C GLN A 57 11.35 -11.17 -18.44
N PRO A 58 10.76 -12.07 -17.62
CA PRO A 58 9.89 -11.64 -16.54
C PRO A 58 10.67 -10.82 -15.51
N LEU A 59 10.04 -9.78 -14.98
CA LEU A 59 10.62 -9.00 -13.89
C LEU A 59 10.66 -9.83 -12.59
N PRO A 60 11.73 -9.66 -11.78
CA PRO A 60 11.80 -10.30 -10.48
C PRO A 60 10.77 -9.71 -9.52
N VAL A 61 10.34 -10.52 -8.55
CA VAL A 61 9.47 -10.11 -7.46
C VAL A 61 10.27 -9.30 -6.44
N ARG A 62 9.71 -8.17 -6.02
CA ARG A 62 10.35 -7.16 -5.19
C ARG A 62 9.61 -7.00 -3.86
N ALA A 63 10.35 -6.77 -2.80
CA ALA A 63 9.76 -6.40 -1.51
C ALA A 63 8.99 -5.07 -1.66
N ILE A 64 7.72 -5.04 -1.23
CA ILE A 64 6.84 -3.88 -1.43
C ILE A 64 7.13 -2.76 -0.43
N ALA A 65 7.69 -3.11 0.72
CA ALA A 65 8.04 -2.21 1.80
C ALA A 65 9.19 -2.81 2.60
N ASP A 66 9.87 -1.95 3.36
CA ASP A 66 10.85 -2.37 4.35
C ASP A 66 10.18 -3.32 5.35
N GLY A 67 10.88 -4.38 5.74
CA GLY A 67 10.31 -5.36 6.65
C GLY A 67 11.30 -6.37 7.17
N LYS A 68 10.78 -7.33 7.93
CA LYS A 68 11.52 -8.48 8.42
C LYS A 68 10.94 -9.74 7.80
N LEU A 69 11.80 -10.67 7.38
CA LEU A 69 11.36 -11.99 6.94
C LEU A 69 10.79 -12.75 8.14
N VAL A 70 9.52 -13.12 8.11
CA VAL A 70 8.88 -13.86 9.22
C VAL A 70 8.49 -15.29 8.85
N TYR A 71 8.43 -15.60 7.56
CA TYR A 71 8.26 -16.96 7.06
C TYR A 71 8.82 -17.08 5.66
N PHE A 72 9.40 -18.23 5.34
CA PHE A 72 9.68 -18.62 3.97
C PHE A 72 9.56 -20.13 3.79
N ARG A 73 9.24 -20.54 2.56
CA ARG A 73 9.30 -21.92 2.10
C ARG A 73 10.01 -21.93 0.75
N ALA A 74 11.12 -22.67 0.67
CA ALA A 74 11.82 -22.87 -0.60
C ALA A 74 10.90 -23.58 -1.60
N PRO A 75 10.92 -23.18 -2.88
CA PRO A 75 10.13 -23.84 -3.91
C PRO A 75 10.58 -25.27 -4.12
N THR A 76 9.62 -26.16 -4.35
CA THR A 76 9.89 -27.54 -4.77
C THR A 76 10.36 -27.53 -6.22
N ALA A 77 11.47 -28.22 -6.51
CA ALA A 77 11.96 -28.35 -7.87
C ALA A 77 10.91 -29.05 -8.75
N LYS A 78 10.67 -28.53 -9.95
CA LYS A 78 9.75 -29.13 -10.90
C LYS A 78 10.21 -30.52 -11.32
N THR A 79 9.27 -31.46 -11.37
CA THR A 79 9.55 -32.86 -11.71
C THR A 79 8.70 -33.32 -12.90
N ASN A 80 9.11 -34.41 -13.52
CA ASN A 80 8.35 -35.07 -14.59
C ASN A 80 7.32 -36.07 -14.08
N ASP A 81 7.17 -36.22 -12.75
CA ASP A 81 6.16 -37.09 -12.16
C ASP A 81 4.76 -36.56 -12.49
N GLU A 82 3.99 -37.32 -13.27
CA GLU A 82 2.64 -36.97 -13.71
C GLU A 82 1.64 -36.86 -12.56
N PHE A 83 1.88 -37.56 -11.45
CA PHE A 83 0.98 -37.60 -10.29
C PHE A 83 1.48 -36.74 -9.12
N HIS A 84 2.47 -35.88 -9.36
CA HIS A 84 3.01 -35.01 -8.33
C HIS A 84 1.92 -34.10 -7.75
N ALA A 85 1.86 -33.97 -6.41
CA ALA A 85 0.79 -33.23 -5.72
C ALA A 85 0.70 -31.73 -6.06
N LEU A 86 1.73 -31.16 -6.69
CA LEU A 86 1.72 -29.77 -7.19
C LEU A 86 1.16 -29.62 -8.61
N LYS A 87 0.73 -30.71 -9.25
CA LYS A 87 0.00 -30.69 -10.53
C LYS A 87 -1.50 -30.68 -10.25
N TYR A 88 -2.06 -29.48 -10.09
CA TYR A 88 -3.46 -29.28 -9.70
C TYR A 88 -4.45 -29.37 -10.88
N ARG A 89 -3.95 -29.38 -12.12
CA ARG A 89 -4.75 -29.68 -13.32
C ARG A 89 -4.27 -30.98 -13.95
N THR A 90 -5.21 -31.78 -14.41
CA THR A 90 -5.02 -33.16 -14.89
C THR A 90 -4.16 -33.24 -16.16
N PRO A 91 -3.54 -34.40 -16.47
CA PRO A 91 -2.72 -34.60 -17.67
C PRO A 91 -3.40 -34.33 -19.02
N GLN A 92 -4.74 -34.21 -19.05
CA GLN A 92 -5.48 -33.83 -20.26
C GLN A 92 -5.54 -32.32 -20.52
N SER A 93 -5.05 -31.46 -19.61
CA SER A 93 -4.92 -30.03 -19.92
C SER A 93 -3.73 -29.79 -20.84
N VAL A 94 -3.87 -28.80 -21.72
CA VAL A 94 -2.80 -28.34 -22.63
C VAL A 94 -1.56 -27.84 -21.87
N ASP A 95 -1.76 -27.46 -20.61
CA ASP A 95 -0.72 -27.03 -19.67
C ASP A 95 -0.42 -28.17 -18.68
N ASP A 96 0.84 -28.32 -18.25
CA ASP A 96 1.29 -29.41 -17.36
C ASP A 96 0.74 -29.38 -15.92
N GLY A 97 -0.14 -28.42 -15.63
CA GLY A 97 -0.85 -28.26 -14.38
C GLY A 97 0.02 -27.86 -13.18
N TRP A 98 1.33 -27.64 -13.39
CA TRP A 98 2.28 -27.37 -12.32
C TRP A 98 1.98 -26.02 -11.64
N THR A 99 1.96 -26.03 -10.31
CA THR A 99 1.85 -24.82 -9.50
C THR A 99 3.03 -24.78 -8.54
N ASP A 100 3.89 -23.76 -8.71
CA ASP A 100 5.04 -23.56 -7.82
C ASP A 100 4.55 -23.26 -6.39
N ASN A 101 5.34 -23.65 -5.39
CA ASN A 101 4.94 -23.51 -3.98
C ASN A 101 5.93 -22.69 -3.14
N GLY A 102 6.90 -22.02 -3.77
CA GLY A 102 7.76 -21.07 -3.06
C GLY A 102 6.91 -19.98 -2.42
N CYS A 103 7.22 -19.65 -1.17
CA CYS A 103 6.46 -18.69 -0.39
C CYS A 103 7.35 -17.84 0.50
N LEU A 104 7.00 -16.57 0.66
CA LEU A 104 7.70 -15.62 1.50
C LEU A 104 6.68 -14.70 2.18
N VAL A 105 6.84 -14.47 3.49
CA VAL A 105 6.05 -13.49 4.25
C VAL A 105 6.97 -12.47 4.90
N LEU A 106 6.71 -11.20 4.63
CA LEU A 106 7.37 -10.08 5.30
C LEU A 106 6.43 -9.45 6.31
N ARG A 107 6.95 -9.16 7.50
CA ARG A 107 6.29 -8.30 8.49
C ARG A 107 6.84 -6.89 8.36
N HIS A 108 5.93 -5.93 8.24
CA HIS A 108 6.23 -4.52 8.08
C HIS A 108 5.81 -3.78 9.34
N GLU A 109 6.67 -2.90 9.83
CA GLU A 109 6.36 -1.92 10.86
C GLU A 109 6.71 -0.56 10.26
N THR A 110 5.74 0.35 10.21
CA THR A 110 5.93 1.68 9.66
C THR A 110 5.09 2.71 10.39
N GLU A 111 5.46 3.97 10.21
CA GLU A 111 4.70 5.12 10.67
C GLU A 111 3.90 5.70 9.50
N ILE A 112 2.64 6.02 9.78
CA ILE A 112 1.71 6.73 8.90
C ILE A 112 1.28 8.08 9.52
N GLY A 113 1.72 8.39 10.73
CA GLY A 113 1.27 9.57 11.46
C GLY A 113 1.93 9.69 12.84
N GLU A 114 1.33 10.50 13.70
CA GLU A 114 1.80 10.77 15.06
C GLU A 114 1.10 9.89 16.11
N GLY A 115 1.78 9.64 17.23
CA GLY A 115 1.25 8.86 18.34
C GLY A 115 1.10 7.37 18.04
N GLU A 116 0.48 6.64 18.98
CA GLU A 116 0.38 5.18 18.94
C GLU A 116 -0.40 4.66 17.72
N ARG A 117 -1.48 5.36 17.34
CA ARG A 117 -2.30 5.03 16.16
C ARG A 117 -1.67 5.45 14.83
N GLY A 118 -0.60 6.24 14.90
CA GLY A 118 0.26 6.57 13.78
C GLY A 118 1.24 5.45 13.41
N GLN A 119 1.36 4.39 14.23
CA GLN A 119 2.16 3.22 13.94
C GLN A 119 1.28 2.07 13.44
N VAL A 120 1.73 1.40 12.38
CA VAL A 120 1.00 0.28 11.79
C VAL A 120 1.90 -0.92 11.52
N VAL A 121 1.32 -2.08 11.76
CA VAL A 121 1.90 -3.38 11.44
C VAL A 121 1.03 -4.05 10.39
N PHE A 122 1.66 -4.48 9.31
CA PHE A 122 1.00 -5.27 8.27
C PHE A 122 1.98 -6.32 7.71
N PHE A 123 1.46 -7.26 6.95
CA PHE A 123 2.24 -8.32 6.32
C PHE A 123 2.02 -8.31 4.83
N SER A 124 3.06 -8.67 4.07
CA SER A 124 2.93 -9.00 2.66
C SER A 124 3.28 -10.47 2.45
N ILE A 125 2.48 -11.15 1.62
CA ILE A 125 2.60 -12.57 1.34
C ILE A 125 2.83 -12.75 -0.16
N TYR A 126 3.92 -13.43 -0.50
CA TYR A 126 4.33 -13.72 -1.87
C TYR A 126 4.33 -15.24 -2.06
N MET A 127 3.38 -15.77 -2.82
CA MET A 127 3.26 -17.20 -3.09
C MET A 127 3.49 -17.52 -4.57
N HIS A 128 3.63 -18.82 -4.85
CA HIS A 128 3.93 -19.36 -6.18
C HIS A 128 5.23 -18.85 -6.78
N LEU A 129 6.22 -18.59 -5.92
CA LEU A 129 7.58 -18.27 -6.38
C LEU A 129 8.25 -19.54 -6.92
N SER A 130 8.92 -19.44 -8.06
CA SER A 130 9.78 -20.53 -8.59
C SER A 130 11.18 -20.50 -7.98
N LYS A 131 11.58 -19.36 -7.41
CA LYS A 131 12.88 -19.16 -6.76
C LYS A 131 12.77 -18.08 -5.68
N ILE A 132 13.53 -18.27 -4.59
CA ILE A 132 13.80 -17.22 -3.60
C ILE A 132 15.19 -16.66 -3.90
N ASN A 133 15.30 -15.33 -4.02
CA ASN A 133 16.54 -14.64 -4.38
C ASN A 133 17.35 -14.15 -3.18
N ILE A 134 16.79 -14.27 -1.97
CA ILE A 134 17.52 -13.92 -0.76
C ILE A 134 18.53 -15.02 -0.45
N ALA A 135 19.82 -14.66 -0.38
CA ALA A 135 20.87 -15.59 0.00
C ALA A 135 20.73 -15.99 1.47
N ASN A 136 20.77 -17.30 1.75
CA ASN A 136 20.71 -17.87 3.11
C ASN A 136 19.61 -17.27 3.99
N PRO A 137 18.33 -17.30 3.57
CA PRO A 137 17.25 -16.56 4.23
C PRO A 137 17.10 -16.95 5.70
N GLN A 138 17.17 -15.97 6.59
CA GLN A 138 16.97 -16.13 8.03
C GLN A 138 15.70 -15.42 8.50
N ILE A 139 14.95 -16.06 9.39
CA ILE A 139 13.83 -15.39 10.09
C ILE A 139 14.37 -14.19 10.87
N ASN A 140 13.60 -13.10 10.87
CA ASN A 140 13.91 -11.77 11.39
C ASN A 140 14.98 -10.97 10.64
N GLN A 141 15.56 -11.49 9.55
CA GLN A 141 16.48 -10.69 8.73
C GLN A 141 15.74 -9.48 8.12
N ARG A 142 16.42 -8.34 8.07
CA ARG A 142 15.91 -7.12 7.44
C ARG A 142 15.90 -7.31 5.92
N ILE A 143 14.78 -6.97 5.30
CA ILE A 143 14.62 -6.88 3.85
C ILE A 143 14.20 -5.44 3.55
N TYR A 144 14.91 -4.81 2.61
CA TYR A 144 14.62 -3.44 2.22
C TYR A 144 13.62 -3.44 1.07
N ARG A 145 12.83 -2.38 1.02
CA ARG A 145 11.91 -2.16 -0.09
C ARG A 145 12.67 -2.17 -1.41
N LYS A 146 12.08 -2.82 -2.41
CA LYS A 146 12.63 -3.03 -3.76
C LYS A 146 13.80 -4.03 -3.83
N ASP A 147 14.17 -4.69 -2.74
CA ASP A 147 15.07 -5.84 -2.82
C ASP A 147 14.42 -6.93 -3.68
N SER A 148 15.22 -7.61 -4.51
CA SER A 148 14.77 -8.79 -5.26
C SER A 148 14.62 -9.95 -4.29
N ILE A 149 13.39 -10.43 -4.11
CA ILE A 149 13.08 -11.47 -3.12
C ILE A 149 12.76 -12.82 -3.76
N GLY A 150 12.41 -12.85 -5.03
CA GLY A 150 12.15 -14.10 -5.75
C GLY A 150 11.81 -13.91 -7.22
N GLU A 151 11.51 -15.02 -7.88
CA GLU A 151 11.07 -15.07 -9.27
C GLU A 151 9.65 -15.61 -9.34
N ALA A 152 8.84 -15.06 -10.25
CA ALA A 152 7.49 -15.56 -10.50
C ALA A 152 7.55 -17.03 -11.00
N GLY A 153 6.64 -17.85 -10.50
CA GLY A 153 6.54 -19.25 -10.87
C GLY A 153 5.37 -19.51 -11.81
N GLN A 154 4.78 -20.68 -11.67
CA GLN A 154 3.60 -21.11 -12.40
C GLN A 154 2.42 -21.26 -11.46
N ILE A 155 1.24 -20.95 -11.99
CA ILE A 155 -0.03 -21.27 -11.37
C ILE A 155 -0.84 -22.05 -12.41
N TYR A 156 -1.15 -23.31 -12.10
CA TYR A 156 -1.88 -24.22 -12.98
C TYR A 156 -1.25 -24.37 -14.38
N GLY A 157 0.09 -24.41 -14.45
CA GLY A 157 0.88 -24.46 -15.69
C GLY A 157 1.09 -23.11 -16.37
N SER A 158 0.38 -22.05 -15.96
CA SER A 158 0.57 -20.71 -16.51
C SER A 158 1.78 -20.03 -15.86
N ALA A 159 2.85 -19.85 -16.64
CA ALA A 159 4.13 -19.32 -16.18
C ALA A 159 4.16 -17.81 -15.96
N GLY A 160 5.11 -17.36 -15.13
CA GLY A 160 5.31 -15.96 -14.81
C GLY A 160 4.20 -15.40 -13.93
N LYS A 161 3.65 -16.20 -13.01
CA LYS A 161 2.59 -15.78 -12.11
C LYS A 161 3.01 -15.90 -10.64
N ILE A 162 2.44 -15.03 -9.80
CA ILE A 162 2.49 -15.11 -8.33
C ILE A 162 1.09 -14.91 -7.76
N HIS A 163 0.86 -15.41 -6.55
CA HIS A 163 -0.26 -14.94 -5.73
C HIS A 163 0.27 -13.98 -4.68
N PHE A 164 -0.36 -12.82 -4.54
CA PHE A 164 0.10 -11.74 -3.69
C PHE A 164 -0.99 -11.21 -2.77
N GLU A 165 -0.68 -11.05 -1.48
CA GLU A 165 -1.59 -10.51 -0.47
C GLU A 165 -0.91 -9.44 0.38
N ILE A 166 -1.72 -8.48 0.87
CA ILE A 166 -1.37 -7.60 1.97
C ILE A 166 -2.44 -7.79 3.03
N ILE A 167 -2.01 -8.15 4.25
CA ILE A 167 -2.92 -8.42 5.37
C ILE A 167 -2.51 -7.62 6.60
N ALA A 168 -3.48 -7.31 7.44
CA ALA A 168 -3.28 -6.67 8.73
C ALA A 168 -4.37 -7.13 9.69
N ASP A 169 -4.08 -7.09 10.99
CA ASP A 169 -5.09 -7.34 12.03
C ASP A 169 -6.15 -6.22 12.06
N ASP A 170 -7.36 -6.51 12.55
CA ASP A 170 -8.47 -5.55 12.62
C ASP A 170 -8.08 -4.26 13.34
N SER A 171 -7.26 -4.36 14.41
CA SER A 171 -6.75 -3.18 15.12
C SER A 171 -5.89 -2.28 14.20
N GLN A 172 -5.09 -2.90 13.34
CA GLN A 172 -4.20 -2.23 12.40
C GLN A 172 -4.98 -1.67 11.20
N ILE A 173 -6.04 -2.34 10.75
CA ILE A 173 -6.96 -1.82 9.74
C ILE A 173 -7.62 -0.53 10.23
N ALA A 174 -8.00 -0.47 11.51
CA ALA A 174 -8.54 0.75 12.11
C ALA A 174 -7.50 1.88 12.12
N HIS A 175 -6.23 1.58 12.40
CA HIS A 175 -5.14 2.56 12.32
C HIS A 175 -4.91 3.05 10.88
N LEU A 176 -5.02 2.18 9.87
CA LEU A 176 -4.84 2.55 8.47
C LEU A 176 -6.03 3.38 7.93
N THR A 177 -7.25 2.96 8.21
CA THR A 177 -8.47 3.53 7.61
C THR A 177 -9.12 4.64 8.45
N GLY A 178 -8.74 4.77 9.72
CA GLY A 178 -9.34 5.70 10.66
C GLY A 178 -10.76 5.31 11.12
N ARG A 179 -11.22 4.09 10.82
CA ARG A 179 -12.57 3.61 11.16
C ARG A 179 -12.58 2.09 11.37
N GLN A 180 -13.49 1.61 12.20
CA GLN A 180 -13.74 0.16 12.42
C GLN A 180 -14.99 -0.35 11.70
N GLN A 181 -15.86 0.57 11.28
CA GLN A 181 -17.11 0.27 10.60
C GLN A 181 -17.08 0.84 9.18
N ARG A 182 -17.98 0.35 8.33
CA ARG A 182 -18.12 0.83 6.96
C ARG A 182 -18.38 2.34 6.90
N ASP A 183 -19.28 2.82 7.74
CA ASP A 183 -19.68 4.21 7.78
C ASP A 183 -18.78 5.02 8.72
N LEU A 184 -18.38 6.20 8.27
CA LEU A 184 -17.66 7.17 9.10
C LEU A 184 -18.70 8.03 9.83
N ASP A 185 -18.58 8.17 11.14
CA ASP A 185 -19.39 9.11 11.92
C ASP A 185 -18.81 10.52 11.78
N TYR A 186 -19.22 11.22 10.72
CA TYR A 186 -18.74 12.57 10.38
C TYR A 186 -19.63 13.70 10.91
N GLN A 187 -20.77 13.36 11.55
CA GLN A 187 -21.73 14.36 12.02
C GLN A 187 -21.61 14.63 13.51
N ALA A 188 -21.21 13.64 14.32
CA ALA A 188 -21.14 13.79 15.77
C ALA A 188 -19.72 14.11 16.28
N GLN A 189 -18.68 13.96 15.46
CA GLN A 189 -17.28 14.15 15.87
C GLN A 189 -16.37 14.53 14.72
N ASP A 190 -15.23 15.13 15.07
CA ASP A 190 -14.14 15.42 14.13
C ASP A 190 -13.54 14.13 13.58
N GLY A 191 -12.98 14.23 12.37
CA GLY A 191 -12.17 13.15 11.79
C GLY A 191 -10.88 12.92 12.58
N ARG A 192 -10.16 11.87 12.21
CA ARG A 192 -8.85 11.56 12.80
C ARG A 192 -7.86 12.71 12.59
N THR A 193 -6.98 12.94 13.57
CA THR A 193 -5.95 14.01 13.53
C THR A 193 -4.52 13.48 13.59
N ASP A 194 -4.37 12.19 13.86
CA ASP A 194 -3.11 11.48 14.06
C ASP A 194 -2.42 11.11 12.74
N SER A 195 -3.17 10.82 11.67
CA SER A 195 -2.63 10.53 10.33
C SER A 195 -3.47 11.22 9.26
N CYS A 196 -3.00 12.39 8.83
CA CYS A 196 -3.68 13.29 7.88
C CYS A 196 -2.86 13.42 6.58
N TRP A 197 -2.93 12.40 5.71
CA TRP A 197 -2.22 12.37 4.43
C TRP A 197 -3.16 12.01 3.28
N GLY A 198 -2.82 12.46 2.07
CA GLY A 198 -3.62 12.19 0.87
C GLY A 198 -4.79 13.15 0.72
N ASP A 199 -5.88 12.66 0.13
CA ASP A 199 -7.10 13.44 -0.07
C ASP A 199 -7.82 13.68 1.26
N MET A 200 -8.18 14.94 1.51
CA MET A 200 -8.91 15.36 2.71
C MET A 200 -10.32 15.79 2.33
N TYR A 201 -11.28 15.36 3.13
CA TYR A 201 -12.69 15.68 2.96
C TYR A 201 -13.20 16.40 4.21
N PHE A 202 -13.96 17.47 4.00
CA PHE A 202 -14.57 18.25 5.08
C PHE A 202 -16.09 18.06 5.03
N PHE A 203 -16.69 17.76 6.17
CA PHE A 203 -18.14 17.87 6.33
C PHE A 203 -18.48 19.29 6.78
N VAL A 204 -19.31 19.98 5.99
CA VAL A 204 -19.83 21.30 6.34
C VAL A 204 -21.32 21.17 6.63
N PRO A 205 -21.76 21.24 7.90
CA PRO A 205 -23.17 21.12 8.24
C PRO A 205 -23.96 22.32 7.72
N ALA A 206 -25.24 22.10 7.41
CA ALA A 206 -26.14 23.19 7.07
C ALA A 206 -26.53 24.00 8.32
N PRO A 207 -26.79 25.32 8.18
CA PRO A 207 -26.67 26.10 6.94
C PRO A 207 -25.21 26.50 6.66
N VAL A 208 -24.80 26.40 5.39
CA VAL A 208 -23.52 26.95 4.93
C VAL A 208 -23.70 28.42 4.61
N GLN A 209 -22.89 29.26 5.27
CA GLN A 209 -22.86 30.71 5.04
C GLN A 209 -21.62 31.07 4.21
N GLY A 210 -21.84 31.71 3.07
CA GLY A 210 -20.80 32.34 2.27
C GLY A 210 -20.81 33.85 2.52
N TYR A 211 -19.62 34.43 2.66
CA TYR A 211 -19.43 35.86 2.93
C TYR A 211 -18.83 36.56 1.71
N ALA A 212 -19.12 37.85 1.53
CA ALA A 212 -18.68 38.66 0.40
C ALA A 212 -17.15 38.87 0.36
N SER A 213 -16.45 38.65 1.47
CA SER A 213 -15.00 38.71 1.56
C SER A 213 -14.49 37.74 2.64
N PRO A 214 -13.25 37.21 2.51
CA PRO A 214 -12.65 36.37 3.54
C PRO A 214 -12.42 37.17 4.83
N PRO A 215 -12.35 36.51 6.01
CA PRO A 215 -12.06 37.20 7.26
C PRO A 215 -10.62 37.72 7.27
N ASN A 216 -10.39 38.86 7.92
CA ASN A 216 -9.03 39.42 8.10
C ASN A 216 -8.12 38.50 8.94
N ASN A 217 -8.72 37.62 9.74
CA ASN A 217 -8.02 36.61 10.53
C ASN A 217 -8.81 35.28 10.49
N PHE A 218 -8.22 34.26 9.88
CA PHE A 218 -8.83 32.93 9.74
C PHE A 218 -8.98 32.15 11.05
N ALA A 219 -8.33 32.60 12.14
CA ALA A 219 -8.50 32.00 13.47
C ALA A 219 -9.72 32.56 14.23
N GLN A 220 -10.36 33.62 13.74
CA GLN A 220 -11.57 34.16 14.35
C GLN A 220 -12.78 33.29 14.01
N PRO A 221 -13.65 32.97 14.97
CA PRO A 221 -14.81 32.12 14.75
C PRO A 221 -15.92 32.81 13.93
N THR A 222 -15.79 34.12 13.67
CA THR A 222 -16.79 34.92 12.97
C THR A 222 -16.17 35.72 11.83
N ASN A 223 -16.88 35.81 10.69
CA ASN A 223 -16.52 36.70 9.59
C ASN A 223 -17.43 37.94 9.60
N PRO A 224 -16.88 39.16 9.81
CA PRO A 224 -17.68 40.39 9.89
C PRO A 224 -18.16 40.89 8.52
N SER A 225 -17.75 40.26 7.42
CA SER A 225 -18.18 40.63 6.08
C SER A 225 -19.67 40.34 5.84
N ALA A 226 -20.30 41.03 4.90
CA ALA A 226 -21.70 40.78 4.56
C ALA A 226 -21.91 39.33 4.07
N LEU A 227 -23.03 38.72 4.45
CA LEU A 227 -23.48 37.44 3.92
C LEU A 227 -23.79 37.60 2.42
N SER A 228 -23.14 36.78 1.57
CA SER A 228 -23.34 36.74 0.12
C SER A 228 -24.09 35.49 -0.34
N PHE A 229 -24.04 34.41 0.46
CA PHE A 229 -24.73 33.16 0.18
C PHE A 229 -25.18 32.50 1.48
N GLN A 230 -26.36 31.88 1.45
CA GLN A 230 -26.81 30.98 2.50
C GLN A 230 -27.48 29.78 1.85
N SER A 231 -27.06 28.57 2.21
CA SER A 231 -27.75 27.37 1.75
C SER A 231 -29.17 27.34 2.32
N PRO A 232 -30.20 26.90 1.57
CA PRO A 232 -31.55 26.75 2.10
C PRO A 232 -31.56 25.82 3.31
N SER A 233 -32.38 26.14 4.31
CA SER A 233 -32.60 25.28 5.47
C SER A 233 -33.28 23.97 5.03
N PHE A 234 -32.61 22.84 5.20
CA PHE A 234 -33.24 21.54 5.00
C PHE A 234 -34.13 21.20 6.21
N PRO A 235 -35.39 20.80 6.02
CA PRO A 235 -36.24 20.40 7.13
C PRO A 235 -35.65 19.16 7.83
N PRO A 236 -35.73 19.09 9.18
CA PRO A 236 -35.25 17.91 9.89
C PRO A 236 -36.16 16.72 9.53
N ARG A 237 -35.53 15.67 8.98
CA ARG A 237 -36.11 14.39 8.51
C ARG A 237 -36.90 14.44 7.19
N LEU A 238 -36.20 14.09 6.12
CA LEU A 238 -36.70 13.12 5.14
C LEU A 238 -35.49 12.34 4.60
N VAL A 239 -35.49 11.04 4.84
CA VAL A 239 -34.50 10.10 4.31
C VAL A 239 -34.64 10.08 2.78
N ARG A 240 -33.92 10.94 2.07
CA ARG A 240 -33.67 10.74 0.63
C ARG A 240 -32.47 11.55 0.13
N ARG A 241 -31.49 10.81 -0.40
CA ARG A 241 -30.35 11.20 -1.24
C ARG A 241 -29.94 12.67 -1.10
N GLU A 242 -29.12 12.95 -0.08
CA GLU A 242 -28.45 14.23 0.06
C GLU A 242 -27.56 14.51 -1.16
N ARG A 243 -27.76 15.68 -1.79
CA ARG A 243 -26.78 16.25 -2.72
C ARG A 243 -25.63 16.81 -1.89
N LYS A 244 -24.60 15.99 -1.72
CA LYS A 244 -23.36 16.34 -1.03
C LYS A 244 -22.57 17.36 -1.86
N VAL A 245 -22.34 18.55 -1.33
CA VAL A 245 -21.32 19.46 -1.85
C VAL A 245 -19.99 18.99 -1.28
N HIS A 246 -19.16 18.39 -2.13
CA HIS A 246 -17.80 18.00 -1.76
C HIS A 246 -16.86 19.13 -2.16
N PHE A 247 -16.10 19.66 -1.21
CA PHE A 247 -14.91 20.44 -1.51
C PHE A 247 -13.71 19.51 -1.37
N ALA A 248 -13.06 19.18 -2.48
CA ALA A 248 -11.78 18.48 -2.49
C ALA A 248 -10.66 19.54 -2.46
N GLY A 249 -9.89 19.57 -1.37
CA GLY A 249 -8.67 20.35 -1.30
C GLY A 249 -7.46 19.45 -1.57
N ARG A 250 -6.72 19.67 -2.66
CA ARG A 250 -5.38 19.08 -2.82
C ARG A 250 -4.40 19.89 -1.98
N SER A 251 -3.94 19.36 -0.84
CA SER A 251 -2.74 19.90 -0.19
C SER A 251 -1.51 19.13 -0.68
N HIS A 252 -0.70 19.77 -1.51
CA HIS A 252 0.67 19.30 -1.78
C HIS A 252 1.56 19.66 -0.57
N LEU A 253 1.43 18.91 0.53
CA LEU A 253 2.46 18.89 1.57
C LEU A 253 3.56 17.93 1.11
N ALA A 254 4.38 18.42 0.18
CA ALA A 254 5.62 17.78 -0.19
C ALA A 254 6.60 17.82 0.99
N ASP A 255 7.05 16.65 1.40
CA ASP A 255 8.40 16.34 1.90
C ASP A 255 9.11 17.49 2.64
N ARG A 256 8.70 17.79 3.89
CA ARG A 256 9.59 18.50 4.82
C ARG A 256 10.67 17.54 5.26
N ARG A 257 11.74 17.45 4.46
CA ARG A 257 13.02 16.91 4.91
C ARG A 257 13.43 17.65 6.17
N ILE A 258 13.63 16.91 7.25
CA ILE A 258 14.31 17.39 8.45
C ILE A 258 15.73 17.79 8.00
N PRO A 259 16.14 19.08 8.13
CA PRO A 259 17.51 19.45 7.80
C PRO A 259 18.46 18.79 8.79
N ALA A 260 19.45 18.05 8.27
CA ALA A 260 20.58 17.59 9.07
C ALA A 260 21.30 18.81 9.66
N GLY A 261 21.16 19.01 10.97
CA GLY A 261 21.85 20.07 11.70
C GLY A 261 23.36 19.91 11.59
N ASN A 262 24.02 20.94 11.07
CA ASN A 262 25.46 21.14 11.05
C ASN A 262 26.05 20.98 12.46
N ARG A 263 26.65 19.82 12.78
CA ARG A 263 27.69 19.76 13.82
C ARG A 263 29.00 20.26 13.21
N ARG A 264 29.27 21.56 13.41
CA ARG A 264 30.58 22.14 13.19
C ARG A 264 31.60 21.43 14.09
N ARG A 265 32.66 20.90 13.49
CA ARG A 265 33.93 20.63 14.17
C ARG A 265 34.54 21.98 14.51
N ASN A 266 34.76 22.25 15.80
CA ASN A 266 35.72 23.25 16.22
C ASN A 266 36.99 22.49 16.61
N GLU A 267 38.00 22.58 15.76
CA GLU A 267 39.40 22.44 16.17
C GLU A 267 39.92 23.84 16.50
N GLN A 268 40.54 24.00 17.68
CA GLN A 268 41.79 24.76 17.89
C GLN A 268 42.22 24.71 19.36
N GLY A 269 43.24 23.86 19.62
CA GLY A 269 44.45 24.06 20.46
C GLY A 269 44.36 24.51 21.93
N PRO A 270 45.48 24.42 22.71
CA PRO A 270 46.87 24.29 22.23
C PRO A 270 47.72 23.16 22.88
N ASP A 271 48.88 22.98 22.26
CA ASP A 271 50.12 22.28 22.67
C ASP A 271 50.33 21.94 24.16
N ARG A 272 50.89 20.75 24.41
CA ARG A 272 52.25 20.63 24.96
C ARG A 272 52.82 19.21 24.95
N ALA A 273 54.15 19.21 24.88
CA ALA A 273 55.12 18.18 24.57
C ALA A 273 55.36 17.08 25.63
N HIS A 274 56.28 16.17 25.24
CA HIS A 274 57.05 15.16 25.98
C HIS A 274 56.41 13.77 26.03
N ALA A 275 57.12 12.65 25.92
CA ALA A 275 58.46 12.25 25.47
C ALA A 275 58.50 10.72 25.66
N LEU A 276 59.29 10.03 24.83
CA LEU A 276 59.56 8.58 24.80
C LEU A 276 58.51 7.70 24.11
#